data_AF-A0AA42KRI9-F1
#
_entry.id   AF-A0AA42KRI9-F1
#
_cell.length_a   1.000
_cell.length_b   1.000
_cell.length_c   1.000
_cell.angle_alpha   90.00
_cell.angle_beta   90.00
_cell.angle_gamma   90.00
#
_symmetry.space_group_name_H-M   'P 1'
#
loop_
_entity.id
_entity.type
_entity.pdbx_description
1 polymer ?
#
loop_
_entity_poly.entity_id
_entity_poly.type
_entity_poly.pdbx_seq_one_letter_code
_entity_poly.pdbx_strand_id
1 'polypeptide(L)'
;MKIQYATQTTAHTQTVHNRESVSFKDFYETVLEPMRISEDKVGATFIPSLFRAPSRLAENVIHTSLIIFDIDQKEGDDLVSMEEIEDVMYDLGLEHAVYTSFSNTAAVQRFRLVIPASRPIYPEEYPYVMSAMVEELDEFLDGRFSKVIDRCWKNEVSRCYYTFTVHPDRRNGAISFYNPGNPADIDDLKLRQSTYGQDIEYQSASKARKPGTAVGAQGRSMELNRILGGLFRTCTEDQITNAIFEADKEMNGSNAYFADPQYSRNRPRPGESQNAASLRSCRSWVKSHINWLRRKASKTDYTIINKRGENKGAVPQHDAVIQIWKAENQSQNGKEKVKLSCKIISGEHAGAIFWHTVFGEGHSENAIKVSQDLARNASIATKTKIESIKDMVKLSGKIAKARIKYKEGTNGFKPQNEIGAIYIE
;
A
#
# COMPACT_ATOMS: atom_id res chain seq x y z
N MET A 1 5.97 20.88 13.32
CA MET A 1 5.32 21.30 14.58
C MET A 1 6.24 20.95 15.75
N LYS A 2 6.24 21.73 16.83
CA LYS A 2 6.92 21.36 18.08
C LYS A 2 6.20 20.17 18.73
N ILE A 3 6.93 19.21 19.28
CA ILE A 3 6.35 18.06 19.99
C ILE A 3 6.38 18.35 21.48
N GLN A 4 5.20 18.50 22.09
CA GLN A 4 5.06 18.69 23.53
C GLN A 4 4.66 17.36 24.17
N TYR A 5 5.43 16.96 25.17
CA TYR A 5 5.30 15.66 25.83
C TYR A 5 5.71 15.80 27.29
N ALA A 6 5.56 14.75 28.08
CA ALA A 6 6.08 14.72 29.44
C ALA A 6 6.94 13.49 29.68
N THR A 7 7.85 13.58 30.64
CA THR A 7 8.73 12.47 31.05
C THR A 7 8.51 12.12 32.51
N GLN A 8 8.76 10.86 32.87
CA GLN A 8 8.84 10.42 34.26
C GLN A 8 10.12 9.61 34.48
N THR A 9 10.61 9.62 35.71
CA THR A 9 11.80 8.85 36.10
C THR A 9 11.50 7.35 36.16
N THR A 10 10.29 6.97 36.59
CA THR A 10 9.79 5.59 36.57
C THR A 10 8.28 5.56 36.29
N ALA A 11 7.78 4.46 35.71
CA ALA A 11 6.35 4.26 35.46
C ALA A 11 5.49 4.20 36.74
N HIS A 12 6.12 3.95 37.91
CA HIS A 12 5.46 3.87 39.20
C HIS A 12 5.20 5.24 39.84
N THR A 13 5.89 6.29 39.38
CA THR A 13 5.66 7.64 39.86
C THR A 13 4.50 8.30 39.10
N GLN A 14 3.72 9.13 39.80
CA GLN A 14 2.70 9.97 39.14
C GLN A 14 3.26 11.34 38.74
N THR A 15 4.40 11.76 39.28
CA THR A 15 5.01 13.05 38.95
C THR A 15 5.48 13.08 37.49
N VAL A 16 5.15 14.14 36.77
CA VAL A 16 5.54 14.34 35.37
C VAL A 16 6.31 15.65 35.20
N HIS A 17 7.21 15.67 34.22
CA HIS A 17 7.92 16.87 33.80
C HIS A 17 7.63 17.14 32.33
N ASN A 18 6.95 18.25 32.04
CA ASN A 18 6.71 18.66 30.66
C ASN A 18 8.04 18.98 29.95
N ARG A 19 8.13 18.57 28.69
CA ARG A 19 9.25 18.72 27.78
C ARG A 19 8.73 19.16 26.41
N GLU A 20 9.65 19.68 25.61
CA GLU A 20 9.36 20.08 24.24
C GLU A 20 10.55 19.73 23.34
N SER A 21 10.24 19.18 22.18
CA SER A 21 11.18 18.96 21.08
C SER A 21 10.83 19.90 19.92
N VAL A 22 11.85 20.39 19.20
CA VAL A 22 11.64 21.40 18.14
C VAL A 22 10.96 20.82 16.90
N SER A 23 11.06 19.51 16.70
CA SER A 23 10.42 18.75 15.61
C SER A 23 10.16 17.31 16.05
N PHE A 24 9.43 16.54 15.24
CA PHE A 24 9.25 15.11 15.49
C PHE A 24 10.55 14.32 15.30
N LYS A 25 11.36 14.69 14.31
CA LYS A 25 12.71 14.13 14.15
C LYS A 25 13.59 14.37 15.39
N ASP A 26 13.58 15.58 15.94
CA ASP A 26 14.30 15.92 17.18
C ASP A 26 13.77 15.11 18.38
N PHE A 27 12.46 14.93 18.49
CA PHE A 27 11.85 14.05 19.48
C PHE A 27 12.34 12.60 19.33
N TYR A 28 12.38 12.07 18.10
CA TYR A 28 12.87 10.74 17.83
C TYR A 28 14.34 10.59 18.25
N GLU A 29 15.24 11.45 17.75
CA GLU A 29 16.69 11.38 18.00
C GLU A 29 17.03 11.49 19.49
N THR A 30 16.23 12.25 20.25
CA THR A 30 16.50 12.49 21.69
C THR A 30 15.78 11.52 22.63
N VAL A 31 14.61 10.99 22.25
CA VAL A 31 13.74 10.20 23.15
C VAL A 31 13.58 8.75 22.72
N LEU A 32 13.50 8.47 21.41
CA LEU A 32 13.12 7.14 20.89
C LEU A 32 14.30 6.37 20.31
N GLU A 33 15.26 7.04 19.67
CA GLU A 33 16.45 6.41 19.09
C GLU A 33 17.42 5.84 20.14
N PRO A 34 17.68 6.50 21.29
CA PRO A 34 18.66 6.01 22.24
C PRO A 34 18.24 4.66 22.86
N MET A 35 18.88 3.58 22.39
CA MET A 35 18.66 2.23 22.92
C MET A 35 19.22 2.10 24.33
N ARG A 36 18.38 1.65 25.25
CA ARG A 36 18.78 1.24 26.61
C ARG A 36 18.72 -0.27 26.75
N ILE A 37 19.79 -0.88 27.25
CA ILE A 37 19.80 -2.30 27.60
C ILE A 37 19.51 -2.45 29.09
N SER A 38 18.59 -3.35 29.46
CA SER A 38 18.18 -3.59 30.85
C SER A 38 17.69 -5.02 31.04
N GLU A 39 18.05 -5.68 32.14
CA GLU A 39 17.51 -7.02 32.49
C GLU A 39 16.07 -6.95 32.98
N ASP A 40 15.69 -5.84 33.62
CA ASP A 40 14.33 -5.59 34.08
C ASP A 40 13.58 -4.60 33.18
N LYS A 41 12.25 -4.67 33.19
CA LYS A 41 11.36 -3.71 32.51
C LYS A 41 11.29 -2.39 33.30
N VAL A 42 12.42 -1.70 33.34
CA VAL A 42 12.60 -0.42 34.03
C VAL A 42 13.28 0.57 33.09
N GLY A 43 12.94 1.85 33.24
CA GLY A 43 13.66 2.90 32.54
C GLY A 43 12.89 4.19 32.36
N ALA A 44 13.46 5.04 31.50
CA ALA A 44 12.88 6.31 31.14
C ALA A 44 11.54 6.07 30.44
N THR A 45 10.58 6.92 30.76
CA THR A 45 9.27 6.89 30.12
C THR A 45 8.92 8.26 29.59
N PHE A 46 8.02 8.25 28.61
CA PHE A 46 7.39 9.46 28.11
C PHE A 46 5.88 9.26 28.03
N ILE A 47 5.19 10.40 28.07
CA ILE A 47 3.76 10.54 27.86
C ILE A 47 3.61 11.51 26.69
N PRO A 48 2.81 11.21 25.65
CA PRO A 48 2.69 12.07 24.46
C PRO A 48 1.98 13.41 24.71
N SER A 49 1.70 13.72 25.98
CA SER A 49 0.76 14.75 26.41
C SER A 49 1.41 15.80 27.29
N LEU A 50 0.89 17.02 27.19
CA LEU A 50 1.27 18.15 28.03
C LEU A 50 0.32 18.23 29.23
N PHE A 51 0.86 18.45 30.42
CA PHE A 51 0.07 18.51 31.65
C PHE A 51 0.00 19.91 32.24
N ARG A 52 -1.16 20.31 32.76
CA ARG A 52 -1.32 21.58 33.50
C ARG A 52 -0.75 21.53 34.91
N ALA A 53 -0.83 20.36 35.54
CA ALA A 53 -0.27 20.09 36.86
C ALA A 53 0.72 18.93 36.74
N PRO A 54 1.78 18.86 37.56
CA PRO A 54 2.85 17.87 37.44
C PRO A 54 2.43 16.48 37.98
N SER A 55 1.22 16.01 37.62
CA SER A 55 0.68 14.70 37.99
C SER A 55 0.01 14.02 36.79
N ARG A 56 0.35 12.74 36.56
CA ARG A 56 -0.13 11.87 35.47
C ARG A 56 -1.57 11.42 35.70
N LEU A 57 -2.49 12.37 35.64
CA LEU A 57 -3.93 12.13 35.65
C LEU A 57 -4.52 12.64 34.33
N ALA A 58 -5.50 11.91 33.79
CA ALA A 58 -6.15 12.29 32.53
C ALA A 58 -6.77 13.69 32.60
N GLU A 59 -7.35 14.07 33.75
CA GLU A 59 -7.88 15.41 33.98
C GLU A 59 -6.79 16.49 33.83
N ASN A 60 -5.54 16.20 34.17
CA ASN A 60 -4.45 17.17 34.09
C ASN A 60 -3.88 17.33 32.69
N VAL A 61 -4.32 16.55 31.71
CA VAL A 61 -3.88 16.68 30.32
C VAL A 61 -4.49 17.92 29.69
N ILE A 62 -3.64 18.75 29.08
CA ILE A 62 -4.05 19.90 28.27
C ILE A 62 -4.33 19.41 26.85
N HIS A 63 -3.38 18.69 26.25
CA HIS A 63 -3.47 18.12 24.90
C HIS A 63 -2.38 17.07 24.68
N THR A 64 -2.51 16.33 23.58
CA THR A 64 -1.56 15.32 23.10
C THR A 64 -0.94 15.76 21.77
N SER A 65 0.37 15.58 21.58
CA SER A 65 1.07 15.96 20.33
C SER A 65 1.34 14.78 19.39
N LEU A 66 1.14 13.54 19.86
CA LEU A 66 1.48 12.31 19.15
C LEU A 66 0.32 11.31 19.19
N ILE A 67 0.12 10.59 18.10
CA ILE A 67 -0.71 9.38 18.04
C ILE A 67 0.22 8.19 18.29
N ILE A 68 -0.12 7.33 19.26
CA ILE A 68 0.71 6.17 19.62
C ILE A 68 -0.14 4.92 19.69
N PHE A 69 0.30 3.88 18.97
CA PHE A 69 -0.23 2.53 19.09
C PHE A 69 0.83 1.62 19.69
N ASP A 70 0.47 0.88 20.75
CA ASP A 70 1.30 -0.18 21.32
C ASP A 70 0.83 -1.51 20.75
N ILE A 71 1.58 -2.05 19.79
CA ILE A 71 1.29 -3.32 19.13
C ILE A 71 1.80 -4.42 20.06
N ASP A 72 0.92 -4.95 20.92
CA ASP A 72 1.21 -5.95 21.95
C ASP A 72 0.62 -7.32 21.60
N GLN A 73 1.14 -7.90 20.54
CA GLN A 73 0.67 -9.17 19.98
C GLN A 73 1.06 -10.35 20.88
N LYS A 74 0.29 -11.43 20.80
CA LYS A 74 0.52 -12.70 21.50
C LYS A 74 0.70 -13.83 20.50
N GLU A 75 1.33 -14.90 20.98
CA GLU A 75 1.48 -16.11 20.19
C GLU A 75 0.09 -16.68 19.85
N GLY A 76 -0.17 -16.91 18.56
CA GLY A 76 -1.47 -17.35 18.05
C GLY A 76 -2.42 -16.24 17.61
N ASP A 77 -2.04 -14.96 17.78
CA ASP A 77 -2.74 -13.84 17.15
C ASP A 77 -2.51 -13.84 15.62
N ASP A 78 -3.39 -13.14 14.91
CA ASP A 78 -3.22 -12.85 13.49
C ASP A 78 -2.20 -11.69 13.35
N LEU A 79 -0.91 -12.06 13.39
CA LEU A 79 0.19 -11.12 13.58
C LEU A 79 0.26 -10.06 12.47
N VAL A 80 0.56 -8.83 12.87
CA VAL A 80 0.92 -7.69 12.01
C VAL A 80 2.42 -7.45 12.14
N SER A 81 3.17 -7.51 11.05
CA SER A 81 4.63 -7.28 11.10
C SER A 81 4.98 -5.78 11.09
N MET A 82 6.19 -5.44 11.54
CA MET A 82 6.72 -4.07 11.40
C MET A 82 6.80 -3.63 9.93
N GLU A 83 7.11 -4.55 9.02
CA GLU A 83 7.17 -4.28 7.58
C GLU A 83 5.79 -3.93 7.01
N GLU A 84 4.73 -4.63 7.45
CA GLU A 84 3.36 -4.32 7.06
C GLU A 84 2.94 -2.94 7.56
N ILE A 85 3.34 -2.57 8.78
CA ILE A 85 3.07 -1.23 9.34
C ILE A 85 3.81 -0.15 8.57
N GLU A 86 5.08 -0.36 8.27
CA GLU A 86 5.88 0.57 7.46
C GLU A 86 5.26 0.76 6.07
N ASP A 87 4.82 -0.32 5.41
CA ASP A 87 4.11 -0.28 4.13
C ASP A 87 2.84 0.61 4.21
N VAL A 88 2.02 0.46 5.26
CA VAL A 88 0.82 1.29 5.45
C VAL A 88 1.18 2.75 5.64
N MET A 89 2.20 3.03 6.46
CA MET A 89 2.62 4.39 6.75
C MET A 89 3.14 5.13 5.52
N TYR A 90 3.92 4.44 4.67
CA TYR A 90 4.37 4.98 3.39
C TYR A 90 3.19 5.23 2.44
N ASP A 91 2.23 4.31 2.37
CA ASP A 91 1.05 4.44 1.52
C ASP A 91 0.15 5.60 1.96
N LEU A 92 0.07 5.88 3.27
CA LEU A 92 -0.61 7.05 3.82
C LEU A 92 0.24 8.34 3.74
N GLY A 93 1.53 8.24 3.39
CA GLY A 93 2.45 9.37 3.34
C GLY A 93 2.70 10.02 4.69
N LEU A 94 2.63 9.25 5.78
CA LEU A 94 2.72 9.74 7.15
C LEU A 94 4.16 9.74 7.67
N GLU A 95 4.54 10.83 8.33
CA GLU A 95 5.74 10.91 9.17
C GLU A 95 5.55 9.97 10.35
N HIS A 96 6.51 9.12 10.66
CA HIS A 96 6.35 8.15 11.75
C HIS A 96 7.69 7.64 12.30
N ALA A 97 7.63 7.10 13.52
CA ALA A 97 8.70 6.34 14.12
C ALA A 97 8.16 5.00 14.60
N VAL A 98 8.99 3.96 14.49
CA VAL A 98 8.72 2.64 15.04
C VAL A 98 9.85 2.27 15.97
N TYR A 99 9.52 1.71 17.14
CA TYR A 99 10.53 1.10 18.00
C TYR A 99 9.98 -0.13 18.73
N THR A 100 10.83 -1.13 18.85
CA THR A 100 10.50 -2.38 19.54
C THR A 100 10.38 -2.19 21.05
N SER A 101 9.45 -2.92 21.66
CA SER A 101 9.26 -2.93 23.10
C SER A 101 10.26 -3.86 23.80
N PHE A 102 10.37 -3.73 25.12
CA PHE A 102 11.14 -4.65 25.97
C PHE A 102 10.77 -6.13 25.78
N SER A 103 9.50 -6.42 25.47
CA SER A 103 8.95 -7.77 25.32
C SER A 103 9.02 -8.31 23.89
N ASN A 104 9.69 -7.60 22.97
CA ASN A 104 9.81 -7.99 21.56
C ASN A 104 10.63 -9.27 21.37
N THR A 105 10.13 -10.22 20.58
CA THR A 105 10.90 -11.39 20.15
C THR A 105 10.75 -11.60 18.65
N ALA A 106 11.63 -12.40 18.05
CA ALA A 106 11.53 -12.72 16.62
C ALA A 106 10.23 -13.48 16.27
N ALA A 107 9.71 -14.28 17.19
CA ALA A 107 8.48 -15.04 16.99
C ALA A 107 7.21 -14.18 17.16
N VAL A 108 7.25 -13.18 18.05
CA VAL A 108 6.12 -12.29 18.33
C VAL A 108 6.64 -10.86 18.40
N GLN A 109 6.51 -10.16 17.28
CA GLN A 109 6.97 -8.78 17.16
C GLN A 109 6.09 -7.87 18.02
N ARG A 110 6.70 -7.15 18.97
CA ARG A 110 6.01 -6.17 19.81
C ARG A 110 6.70 -4.84 19.72
N PHE A 111 6.00 -3.83 19.25
CA PHE A 111 6.58 -2.56 18.90
C PHE A 111 5.54 -1.45 19.05
N ARG A 112 6.01 -0.21 19.01
CA ARG A 112 5.16 0.97 19.05
C ARG A 112 5.29 1.73 17.76
N LEU A 113 4.14 2.14 17.24
CA LEU A 113 4.03 3.09 16.14
C LEU A 113 3.73 4.47 16.74
N VAL A 114 4.54 5.46 16.39
CA VAL A 114 4.42 6.84 16.85
C VAL A 114 4.29 7.75 15.63
N ILE A 115 3.23 8.55 15.59
CA ILE A 115 2.91 9.44 14.47
C ILE A 115 2.73 10.86 15.04
N PRO A 116 3.38 11.90 14.51
CA PRO A 116 3.17 13.27 14.95
C PRO A 116 1.83 13.79 14.44
N ALA A 117 1.17 14.57 15.28
CA ALA A 117 -0.08 15.26 14.94
C ALA A 117 0.21 16.57 14.18
N SER A 118 -0.64 16.96 13.23
CA SER A 118 -0.52 18.25 12.50
C SER A 118 -0.74 19.46 13.42
N ARG A 119 -1.52 19.27 14.48
CA ARG A 119 -1.78 20.20 15.58
C ARG A 119 -2.04 19.43 16.89
N PRO A 120 -2.04 20.09 18.05
CA PRO A 120 -2.45 19.46 19.31
C PRO A 120 -3.82 18.78 19.23
N ILE A 121 -3.94 17.59 19.82
CA ILE A 121 -5.18 16.82 19.98
C ILE A 121 -5.72 17.09 21.38
N TYR A 122 -6.91 17.67 21.50
CA TYR A 122 -7.53 17.92 22.79
C TYR A 122 -8.21 16.65 23.34
N PRO A 123 -8.33 16.49 24.68
CA PRO A 123 -8.90 15.29 25.29
C PRO A 123 -10.27 14.89 24.76
N GLU A 124 -11.14 15.85 24.44
CA GLU A 124 -12.46 15.64 23.88
C GLU A 124 -12.46 15.19 22.40
N GLU A 125 -11.39 15.49 21.66
CA GLU A 125 -11.22 15.08 20.26
C GLU A 125 -10.54 13.70 20.14
N TYR A 126 -9.76 13.34 21.15
CA TYR A 126 -8.90 12.16 21.17
C TYR A 126 -9.60 10.86 20.74
N PRO A 127 -10.80 10.52 21.23
CA PRO A 127 -11.42 9.23 20.89
C PRO A 127 -11.75 9.12 19.40
N TYR A 128 -12.21 10.23 18.80
CA TYR A 128 -12.58 10.29 17.37
C TYR A 128 -11.34 10.23 16.48
N VAL A 129 -10.28 10.97 16.84
CA VAL A 129 -9.01 10.99 16.11
C VAL A 129 -8.37 9.61 16.13
N MET A 130 -8.30 8.98 17.31
CA MET A 130 -7.71 7.65 17.44
C MET A 130 -8.53 6.59 16.70
N SER A 131 -9.85 6.63 16.80
CA SER A 131 -10.73 5.71 16.05
C SER A 131 -10.60 5.87 14.54
N ALA A 132 -10.53 7.11 14.03
CA ALA A 132 -10.33 7.36 12.61
C ALA A 132 -8.99 6.82 12.12
N MET A 133 -7.92 7.01 12.90
CA MET A 133 -6.60 6.47 12.55
C MET A 133 -6.59 4.94 12.60
N VAL A 134 -7.19 4.31 13.63
CA VAL A 134 -7.32 2.84 13.68
C VAL A 134 -8.10 2.32 12.47
N GLU A 135 -9.19 2.99 12.07
CA GLU A 135 -9.97 2.63 10.89
C GLU A 135 -9.13 2.67 9.61
N GLU A 136 -8.31 3.70 9.40
CA GLU A 136 -7.42 3.79 8.24
C GLU A 136 -6.40 2.65 8.20
N LEU A 137 -5.79 2.33 9.34
CA LEU A 137 -4.78 1.27 9.41
C LEU A 137 -5.40 -0.11 9.25
N ASP A 138 -6.57 -0.34 9.83
CA ASP A 138 -7.30 -1.60 9.68
C ASP A 138 -7.85 -1.81 8.27
N GLU A 139 -8.19 -0.73 7.55
CA GLU A 139 -8.59 -0.82 6.15
C GLU A 139 -7.48 -1.45 5.31
N PHE A 140 -6.22 -1.11 5.60
CA PHE A 140 -5.06 -1.71 4.95
C PHE A 140 -4.72 -3.10 5.50
N LEU A 141 -4.81 -3.28 6.82
CA LEU A 141 -4.34 -4.48 7.54
C LEU A 141 -5.43 -5.53 7.73
N ASP A 142 -6.52 -5.45 6.97
CA ASP A 142 -7.63 -6.42 6.97
C ASP A 142 -8.28 -6.64 8.35
N GLY A 143 -8.39 -5.57 9.15
CA GLY A 143 -9.00 -5.65 10.48
C GLY A 143 -8.15 -6.40 11.51
N ARG A 144 -6.85 -6.61 11.23
CA ARG A 144 -5.90 -7.25 12.16
C ARG A 144 -5.32 -6.27 13.16
N PHE A 145 -5.13 -5.01 12.77
CA PHE A 145 -4.49 -4.00 13.60
C PHE A 145 -5.29 -3.74 14.89
N SER A 146 -6.62 -3.56 14.82
CA SER A 146 -7.44 -3.35 16.01
C SER A 146 -7.43 -4.50 17.02
N LYS A 147 -7.04 -5.71 16.58
CA LYS A 147 -6.99 -6.92 17.42
C LYS A 147 -5.70 -7.01 18.23
N VAL A 148 -4.62 -6.42 17.73
CA VAL A 148 -3.27 -6.59 18.26
C VAL A 148 -2.73 -5.35 18.99
N ILE A 149 -3.43 -4.21 18.91
CA ILE A 149 -3.09 -3.01 19.68
C ILE A 149 -3.62 -3.07 21.11
N ASP A 150 -2.80 -2.64 22.07
CA ASP A 150 -3.18 -2.51 23.47
C ASP A 150 -4.33 -1.51 23.65
N ARG A 151 -5.33 -1.86 24.46
CA ARG A 151 -6.63 -1.15 24.54
C ARG A 151 -6.53 0.30 25.02
N CYS A 152 -5.38 0.69 25.54
CA CYS A 152 -5.14 2.00 26.10
C CYS A 152 -5.21 3.11 25.04
N TRP A 153 -5.21 2.77 23.75
CA TRP A 153 -5.50 3.72 22.67
C TRP A 153 -6.91 4.34 22.76
N LYS A 154 -7.90 3.64 23.36
CA LYS A 154 -9.32 4.04 23.27
C LYS A 154 -9.66 5.37 23.94
N ASN A 155 -9.05 5.67 25.10
CA ASN A 155 -9.36 6.87 25.91
C ASN A 155 -8.25 7.25 26.92
N GLU A 156 -7.02 6.72 26.84
CA GLU A 156 -5.97 7.01 27.82
C GLU A 156 -5.02 8.14 27.38
N VAL A 157 -5.50 9.38 27.43
CA VAL A 157 -4.69 10.59 27.12
C VAL A 157 -3.48 10.79 28.03
N SER A 158 -3.38 10.08 29.17
CA SER A 158 -2.25 10.14 30.10
C SER A 158 -1.38 8.86 30.07
N ARG A 159 -1.45 8.09 28.97
CA ARG A 159 -0.73 6.82 28.82
C ARG A 159 0.79 7.03 28.89
N CYS A 160 1.45 6.18 29.65
CA CYS A 160 2.89 6.20 29.84
C CYS A 160 3.53 5.06 29.05
N TYR A 161 4.55 5.40 28.25
CA TYR A 161 5.28 4.46 27.42
C TYR A 161 6.75 4.45 27.83
N TYR A 162 7.34 3.26 27.90
CA TYR A 162 8.79 3.14 28.03
C TYR A 162 9.47 3.57 26.72
N THR A 163 10.55 4.32 26.83
CA THR A 163 11.46 4.59 25.69
C THR A 163 12.13 3.29 25.24
N PHE A 164 12.89 3.34 24.14
CA PHE A 164 13.48 2.16 23.50
C PHE A 164 14.41 1.36 24.44
N THR A 165 13.82 0.41 25.15
CA THR A 165 14.46 -0.39 26.19
C THR A 165 14.37 -1.86 25.81
N VAL A 166 15.52 -2.54 25.86
CA VAL A 166 15.74 -3.86 25.27
C VAL A 166 16.33 -4.81 26.32
N HIS A 167 15.78 -6.01 26.42
CA HIS A 167 16.39 -7.07 27.22
C HIS A 167 17.68 -7.57 26.55
N PRO A 168 18.78 -7.84 27.29
CA PRO A 168 20.04 -8.33 26.72
C PRO A 168 19.87 -9.46 25.69
N ASP A 169 19.07 -10.47 26.02
CA ASP A 169 18.81 -11.64 25.14
C ASP A 169 18.02 -11.33 23.85
N ARG A 170 17.48 -10.12 23.72
CA ARG A 170 16.59 -9.72 22.62
C ARG A 170 17.20 -8.65 21.72
N ARG A 171 18.49 -8.33 21.93
CA ARG A 171 19.21 -7.28 21.20
C ARG A 171 19.21 -7.47 19.69
N ASN A 172 19.32 -8.71 19.21
CA ASN A 172 19.43 -9.00 17.77
C ASN A 172 18.15 -8.70 16.98
N GLY A 173 16.99 -8.55 17.64
CA GLY A 173 15.73 -8.17 17.01
C GLY A 173 15.24 -6.78 17.43
N ALA A 174 16.06 -6.02 18.14
CA ALA A 174 15.70 -4.70 18.63
C ALA A 174 15.92 -3.65 17.55
N ILE A 175 14.86 -2.92 17.23
CA ILE A 175 14.83 -1.95 16.14
C ILE A 175 14.21 -0.66 16.67
N SER A 176 14.78 0.48 16.26
CA SER A 176 14.14 1.78 16.29
C SER A 176 14.53 2.53 15.01
N PHE A 177 13.54 3.10 14.32
CA PHE A 177 13.77 3.91 13.13
C PHE A 177 12.74 5.03 13.02
N TYR A 178 13.10 6.01 12.21
CA TYR A 178 12.30 7.16 11.84
C TYR A 178 12.18 7.22 10.33
N ASN A 179 10.98 7.56 9.85
CA ASN A 179 10.69 7.75 8.44
C ASN A 179 10.03 9.13 8.23
N PRO A 180 10.54 9.95 7.30
CA PRO A 180 9.96 11.25 7.00
C PRO A 180 8.63 11.11 6.24
N GLY A 181 7.74 12.07 6.44
CA GLY A 181 6.44 12.14 5.77
C GLY A 181 5.68 13.39 6.21
N ASN A 182 4.34 13.34 6.15
CA ASN A 182 3.48 14.39 6.68
C ASN A 182 2.93 14.01 8.06
N PRO A 183 2.76 14.97 8.98
CA PRO A 183 2.06 14.69 10.23
C PRO A 183 0.59 14.32 9.93
N ALA A 184 -0.02 13.54 10.83
CA ALA A 184 -1.42 13.16 10.72
C ALA A 184 -2.34 14.38 10.78
N ASP A 185 -3.23 14.53 9.79
CA ASP A 185 -4.17 15.65 9.72
C ASP A 185 -5.29 15.48 10.75
N ILE A 186 -5.14 16.16 11.89
CA ILE A 186 -6.08 16.04 13.01
C ILE A 186 -7.45 16.63 12.66
N ASP A 187 -7.52 17.64 11.81
CA ASP A 187 -8.81 18.24 11.45
C ASP A 187 -9.63 17.30 10.57
N ASP A 188 -8.99 16.64 9.59
CA ASP A 188 -9.63 15.60 8.78
C ASP A 188 -10.06 14.40 9.64
N LEU A 189 -9.15 13.86 10.47
CA LEU A 189 -9.44 12.71 11.33
C LEU A 189 -10.59 13.00 12.31
N LYS A 190 -10.62 14.20 12.90
CA LYS A 190 -11.70 14.64 13.79
C LYS A 190 -13.02 14.76 13.03
N LEU A 191 -13.02 15.34 11.82
CA LEU A 191 -14.23 15.58 11.04
C LEU A 191 -14.97 14.28 10.71
N ARG A 192 -14.25 13.17 10.59
CA ARG A 192 -14.84 11.84 10.33
C ARG A 192 -15.74 11.34 11.45
N GLN A 193 -15.56 11.83 12.69
CA GLN A 193 -16.35 11.40 13.87
C GLN A 193 -16.41 9.87 14.01
N SER A 194 -15.31 9.18 13.67
CA SER A 194 -15.27 7.71 13.66
C SER A 194 -15.41 7.18 15.08
N THR A 195 -16.19 6.10 15.23
CA THR A 195 -16.30 5.29 16.45
C THR A 195 -15.70 3.90 16.25
N TYR A 196 -14.99 3.69 15.14
CA TYR A 196 -14.41 2.40 14.80
C TYR A 196 -13.52 1.88 15.95
N GLY A 197 -13.68 0.60 16.28
CA GLY A 197 -12.90 -0.06 17.33
C GLY A 197 -13.35 0.24 18.77
N GLN A 198 -14.16 1.28 19.04
CA GLN A 198 -14.56 1.68 20.40
C GLN A 198 -15.41 0.59 21.07
N ASP A 199 -16.42 0.08 20.35
CA ASP A 199 -17.39 -0.90 20.86
C ASP A 199 -16.87 -2.34 20.89
N ILE A 200 -15.64 -2.59 20.43
CA ILE A 200 -15.13 -3.96 20.39
C ILE A 200 -14.74 -4.41 21.81
N GLU A 201 -15.64 -5.15 22.45
CA GLU A 201 -15.36 -6.03 23.58
C GLU A 201 -14.79 -7.36 23.04
N TYR A 202 -13.47 -7.46 22.94
CA TYR A 202 -12.86 -8.74 22.56
C TYR A 202 -13.04 -9.76 23.69
N GLN A 203 -13.92 -10.73 23.48
CA GLN A 203 -13.94 -12.00 24.22
C GLN A 203 -12.58 -12.68 24.04
N SER A 204 -12.05 -13.27 25.12
CA SER A 204 -10.81 -14.04 25.12
C SER A 204 -10.74 -14.98 23.92
N ALA A 205 -9.59 -14.96 23.22
CA ALA A 205 -9.34 -15.69 21.98
C ALA A 205 -10.02 -17.07 21.95
N SER A 206 -11.00 -17.23 21.05
CA SER A 206 -11.40 -18.57 20.63
C SER A 206 -10.21 -19.23 19.93
N LYS A 207 -10.06 -20.54 20.14
CA LYS A 207 -8.93 -21.39 19.71
C LYS A 207 -8.21 -20.89 18.46
N ALA A 208 -6.88 -20.86 18.52
CA ALA A 208 -5.98 -20.61 17.40
C ALA A 208 -6.49 -21.30 16.13
N ARG A 209 -6.80 -20.49 15.11
CA ARG A 209 -7.01 -21.03 13.77
C ARG A 209 -5.68 -21.60 13.32
N LYS A 210 -5.68 -22.85 12.83
CA LYS A 210 -4.51 -23.42 12.16
C LYS A 210 -4.06 -22.42 11.09
N PRO A 211 -2.75 -22.16 10.95
CA PRO A 211 -2.24 -21.30 9.89
C PRO A 211 -2.49 -22.00 8.55
N GLY A 212 -3.66 -21.75 7.98
CA GLY A 212 -3.85 -21.78 6.56
C GLY A 212 -3.17 -20.52 6.04
N THR A 213 -2.32 -20.69 5.04
CA THR A 213 -1.75 -19.61 4.23
C THR A 213 -2.74 -18.45 4.12
N ALA A 214 -2.26 -17.21 4.28
CA ALA A 214 -3.01 -15.97 4.07
C ALA A 214 -3.54 -15.90 2.62
N VAL A 215 -4.59 -16.67 2.40
CA VAL A 215 -5.36 -16.84 1.18
C VAL A 215 -6.78 -16.76 1.70
N GLY A 216 -7.44 -15.63 1.44
CA GLY A 216 -8.85 -15.42 1.78
C GLY A 216 -9.64 -16.71 1.56
N ALA A 217 -10.42 -17.09 2.57
CA ALA A 217 -10.99 -18.41 2.82
C ALA A 217 -11.15 -19.27 1.55
N GLN A 218 -10.52 -20.46 1.55
CA GLN A 218 -10.67 -21.50 0.52
C GLN A 218 -10.03 -21.23 -0.86
N GLY A 219 -8.98 -20.39 -0.98
CA GLY A 219 -8.31 -20.21 -2.28
C GLY A 219 -8.97 -19.19 -3.21
N ARG A 220 -10.09 -18.59 -2.80
CA ARG A 220 -10.90 -17.65 -3.61
C ARG A 220 -10.11 -16.40 -4.01
N SER A 221 -9.25 -15.91 -3.11
CA SER A 221 -8.38 -14.76 -3.38
C SER A 221 -7.28 -15.03 -4.41
N MET A 222 -6.88 -16.29 -4.67
CA MET A 222 -5.81 -16.60 -5.62
C MET A 222 -6.21 -16.30 -7.06
N GLU A 223 -7.45 -16.64 -7.43
CA GLU A 223 -7.93 -16.41 -8.79
C GLU A 223 -8.22 -14.92 -9.03
N LEU A 224 -8.76 -14.22 -8.04
CA LEU A 224 -8.89 -12.76 -8.07
C LEU A 224 -7.51 -12.08 -8.18
N ASN A 225 -6.50 -12.59 -7.48
CA ASN A 225 -5.12 -12.14 -7.61
C ASN A 225 -4.55 -12.38 -9.01
N ARG A 226 -4.87 -13.51 -9.64
CA ARG A 226 -4.46 -13.82 -11.01
C ARG A 226 -5.08 -12.85 -12.01
N ILE A 227 -6.37 -12.58 -11.88
CA ILE A 227 -7.09 -11.61 -12.73
C ILE A 227 -6.50 -10.21 -12.53
N LEU A 228 -6.35 -9.76 -11.28
CA LEU A 228 -5.78 -8.45 -10.95
C LEU A 228 -4.37 -8.31 -11.53
N GLY A 229 -3.52 -9.33 -11.35
CA GLY A 229 -2.16 -9.34 -11.90
C GLY A 229 -2.13 -9.26 -13.43
N GLY A 230 -3.13 -9.81 -14.13
CA GLY A 230 -3.27 -9.69 -15.58
C GLY A 230 -3.71 -8.30 -16.04
N LEU A 231 -4.53 -7.61 -15.24
CA LEU A 231 -5.01 -6.25 -15.53
C LEU A 231 -4.03 -5.17 -15.06
N PHE A 232 -3.12 -5.51 -14.16
CA PHE A 232 -2.12 -4.61 -13.62
C PHE A 232 -1.30 -3.94 -14.75
N ARG A 233 -1.12 -2.62 -14.64
CA ARG A 233 -0.50 -1.71 -15.63
C ARG A 233 -1.26 -1.49 -16.95
N THR A 234 -2.34 -2.21 -17.22
CA THR A 234 -3.10 -2.08 -18.48
C THR A 234 -4.53 -1.56 -18.29
N CYS A 235 -5.00 -1.54 -17.04
CA CYS A 235 -6.29 -1.01 -16.63
C CYS A 235 -6.14 -0.01 -15.48
N THR A 236 -7.08 0.93 -15.40
CA THR A 236 -7.19 1.86 -14.27
C THR A 236 -7.69 1.13 -13.02
N GLU A 237 -7.47 1.71 -11.84
CA GLU A 237 -7.92 1.12 -10.57
C GLU A 237 -9.43 0.86 -10.55
N ASP A 238 -10.24 1.77 -11.08
CA ASP A 238 -11.70 1.59 -11.19
C ASP A 238 -12.07 0.45 -12.14
N GLN A 239 -11.37 0.32 -13.27
CA GLN A 239 -11.60 -0.79 -14.21
C GLN A 239 -11.22 -2.14 -13.59
N ILE A 240 -10.10 -2.19 -12.86
CA ILE A 240 -9.67 -3.38 -12.15
C ILE A 240 -10.69 -3.73 -11.06
N THR A 241 -11.13 -2.75 -10.28
CA THR A 241 -12.18 -2.92 -9.27
C THR A 241 -13.43 -3.54 -9.86
N ASN A 242 -13.97 -2.95 -10.94
CA ASN A 242 -15.18 -3.46 -11.56
C ASN A 242 -14.99 -4.88 -12.11
N ALA A 243 -13.86 -5.15 -12.77
CA ALA A 243 -13.56 -6.48 -13.30
C ALA A 243 -13.44 -7.54 -12.19
N ILE A 244 -12.78 -7.20 -11.08
CA ILE A 244 -12.63 -8.09 -9.93
C ILE A 244 -13.97 -8.30 -9.22
N PHE A 245 -14.77 -7.25 -9.08
CA PHE A 245 -16.07 -7.34 -8.43
C PHE A 245 -17.05 -8.22 -9.21
N GLU A 246 -17.10 -8.07 -10.54
CA GLU A 246 -17.93 -8.92 -11.39
C GLU A 246 -17.39 -10.36 -11.45
N ALA A 247 -16.08 -10.55 -11.56
CA ALA A 247 -15.49 -11.89 -11.52
C ALA A 247 -15.79 -12.63 -10.20
N ASP A 248 -15.72 -11.95 -9.05
CA ASP A 248 -16.08 -12.54 -7.76
C ASP A 248 -17.55 -12.98 -7.72
N LYS A 249 -18.46 -12.15 -8.26
CA LYS A 249 -19.90 -12.48 -8.36
C LYS A 249 -20.15 -13.66 -9.29
N GLU A 250 -19.54 -13.68 -10.47
CA GLU A 250 -19.73 -14.75 -11.46
C GLU A 250 -19.19 -16.09 -10.94
N MET A 251 -18.01 -16.07 -10.30
CA MET A 251 -17.37 -17.28 -9.81
C MET A 251 -18.04 -17.86 -8.57
N ASN A 252 -18.49 -16.99 -7.65
CA ASN A 252 -18.87 -17.40 -6.31
C ASN A 252 -20.36 -17.15 -5.98
N GLY A 253 -21.10 -16.41 -6.80
CA GLY A 253 -22.53 -16.16 -6.64
C GLY A 253 -22.89 -15.58 -5.27
N SER A 254 -23.78 -16.27 -4.54
CA SER A 254 -24.18 -15.89 -3.17
C SER A 254 -23.06 -16.03 -2.12
N ASN A 255 -21.94 -16.67 -2.46
CA ASN A 255 -20.76 -16.86 -1.61
C ASN A 255 -19.58 -15.96 -2.03
N ALA A 256 -19.87 -14.85 -2.73
CA ALA A 256 -18.87 -13.86 -3.16
C ALA A 256 -17.98 -13.40 -1.99
N TYR A 257 -16.68 -13.36 -2.23
CA TYR A 257 -15.66 -13.00 -1.24
C TYR A 257 -15.90 -11.61 -0.66
N PHE A 258 -16.31 -10.64 -1.47
CA PHE A 258 -16.60 -9.27 -1.01
C PHE A 258 -17.98 -9.11 -0.36
N ALA A 259 -18.84 -10.13 -0.43
CA ALA A 259 -20.14 -10.16 0.24
C ALA A 259 -20.12 -11.00 1.53
N ASP A 260 -19.01 -11.68 1.83
CA ASP A 260 -18.93 -12.62 2.93
C ASP A 260 -18.91 -11.90 4.30
N PRO A 261 -19.94 -12.07 5.16
CA PRO A 261 -20.09 -11.33 6.42
C PRO A 261 -19.06 -11.74 7.49
N GLN A 262 -18.28 -12.81 7.24
CA GLN A 262 -17.18 -13.20 8.12
C GLN A 262 -16.06 -12.14 8.17
N TYR A 263 -15.95 -11.32 7.11
CA TYR A 263 -14.99 -10.21 7.05
C TYR A 263 -15.67 -8.91 7.47
N SER A 264 -15.10 -8.22 8.47
CA SER A 264 -15.64 -6.96 9.00
C SER A 264 -15.80 -5.89 7.90
N ARG A 265 -14.82 -5.79 6.98
CA ARG A 265 -14.84 -4.82 5.88
C ARG A 265 -16.01 -4.97 4.91
N ASN A 266 -16.59 -6.17 4.81
CA ASN A 266 -17.73 -6.47 3.94
C ASN A 266 -19.08 -6.08 4.57
N ARG A 267 -19.10 -5.74 5.86
CA ARG A 267 -20.32 -5.37 6.58
C ARG A 267 -20.74 -3.94 6.21
N PRO A 268 -22.04 -3.67 6.03
CA PRO A 268 -22.52 -2.33 5.75
C PRO A 268 -22.32 -1.39 6.93
N ARG A 269 -21.89 -0.16 6.64
CA ARG A 269 -21.92 0.97 7.57
C ARG A 269 -23.38 1.44 7.78
N PRO A 270 -23.69 2.20 8.85
CA PRO A 270 -25.03 2.77 9.04
C PRO A 270 -25.51 3.54 7.80
N GLY A 271 -26.64 3.14 7.22
CA GLY A 271 -27.19 3.73 5.99
C GLY A 271 -26.58 3.23 4.67
N GLU A 272 -25.57 2.34 4.73
CA GLU A 272 -24.95 1.72 3.54
C GLU A 272 -25.71 0.45 3.14
N SER A 273 -25.88 0.22 1.83
CA SER A 273 -26.42 -1.06 1.33
C SER A 273 -25.34 -2.15 1.31
N GLN A 274 -25.73 -3.43 1.36
CA GLN A 274 -24.78 -4.54 1.27
C GLN A 274 -23.94 -4.51 -0.02
N ASN A 275 -24.55 -4.16 -1.15
CA ASN A 275 -23.82 -4.08 -2.42
C ASN A 275 -22.79 -2.93 -2.41
N ALA A 276 -23.11 -1.80 -1.77
CA ALA A 276 -22.16 -0.69 -1.61
C ALA A 276 -20.99 -1.08 -0.69
N ALA A 277 -21.28 -1.78 0.41
CA ALA A 277 -20.25 -2.30 1.31
C ALA A 277 -19.31 -3.30 0.62
N SER A 278 -19.86 -4.20 -0.20
CA SER A 278 -19.08 -5.16 -0.98
C SER A 278 -18.22 -4.48 -2.06
N LEU A 279 -18.74 -3.46 -2.75
CA LEU A 279 -17.96 -2.68 -3.70
C LEU A 279 -16.84 -1.89 -3.00
N ARG A 280 -17.11 -1.29 -1.85
CA ARG A 280 -16.10 -0.62 -1.02
C ARG A 280 -14.99 -1.57 -0.60
N SER A 281 -15.35 -2.77 -0.12
CA SER A 281 -14.40 -3.83 0.22
C SER A 281 -13.54 -4.26 -0.97
N CYS A 282 -14.16 -4.43 -2.16
CA CYS A 282 -13.44 -4.74 -3.39
C CYS A 282 -12.43 -3.64 -3.76
N ARG A 283 -12.84 -2.36 -3.72
CA ARG A 283 -11.94 -1.22 -3.98
C ARG A 283 -10.73 -1.23 -3.08
N SER A 284 -10.95 -1.38 -1.77
CA SER A 284 -9.89 -1.41 -0.77
C SER A 284 -8.91 -2.57 -1.03
N TRP A 285 -9.44 -3.77 -1.30
CA TRP A 285 -8.64 -4.94 -1.66
C TRP A 285 -7.82 -4.72 -2.93
N VAL A 286 -8.43 -4.18 -4.00
CA VAL A 286 -7.75 -3.89 -5.27
C VAL A 286 -6.63 -2.88 -5.08
N LYS A 287 -6.89 -1.79 -4.34
CA LYS A 287 -5.91 -0.74 -4.05
C LYS A 287 -4.67 -1.30 -3.35
N SER A 288 -4.87 -2.08 -2.29
CA SER A 288 -3.78 -2.75 -1.56
C SER A 288 -2.94 -3.66 -2.46
N HIS A 289 -3.58 -4.47 -3.31
CA HIS A 289 -2.87 -5.41 -4.20
C HIS A 289 -2.16 -4.71 -5.36
N ILE A 290 -2.72 -3.64 -5.92
CA ILE A 290 -2.05 -2.80 -6.91
C ILE A 290 -0.78 -2.18 -6.31
N ASN A 291 -0.84 -1.67 -5.08
CA ASN A 291 0.33 -1.09 -4.41
C ASN A 291 1.42 -2.15 -4.16
N TRP A 292 1.05 -3.35 -3.69
CA TRP A 292 1.99 -4.47 -3.58
C TRP A 292 2.66 -4.81 -4.93
N LEU A 293 1.89 -4.87 -6.01
CA LEU A 293 2.44 -5.12 -7.35
C LEU A 293 3.37 -4.00 -7.81
N ARG A 294 3.05 -2.73 -7.53
CA ARG A 294 3.92 -1.57 -7.82
C ARG A 294 5.26 -1.67 -7.08
N ARG A 295 5.26 -2.06 -5.79
CA ARG A 295 6.49 -2.30 -5.01
C ARG A 295 7.33 -3.43 -5.61
N LYS A 296 6.69 -4.50 -6.07
CA LYS A 296 7.39 -5.62 -6.73
C LYS A 296 7.98 -5.21 -8.09
N ALA A 297 7.27 -4.35 -8.80
CA ALA A 297 7.61 -3.80 -10.11
C ALA A 297 8.73 -2.75 -10.09
N SER A 298 8.93 -2.02 -8.99
CA SER A 298 9.94 -0.95 -8.89
C SER A 298 11.39 -1.45 -9.02
N LYS A 299 11.60 -2.77 -8.89
CA LYS A 299 12.90 -3.42 -9.10
C LYS A 299 13.31 -3.55 -10.58
N THR A 300 12.44 -3.21 -11.53
CA THR A 300 12.78 -3.25 -12.96
C THR A 300 13.61 -2.03 -13.36
N ASP A 301 14.81 -2.26 -13.90
CA ASP A 301 15.68 -1.20 -14.40
C ASP A 301 15.11 -0.58 -15.70
N TYR A 302 14.59 0.64 -15.59
CA TYR A 302 14.12 1.44 -16.71
C TYR A 302 15.09 2.56 -17.12
N THR A 303 16.37 2.45 -16.73
CA THR A 303 17.39 3.44 -17.08
C THR A 303 17.43 3.62 -18.59
N ILE A 304 17.20 4.86 -19.06
CA ILE A 304 17.23 5.20 -20.48
C ILE A 304 18.68 5.21 -20.95
N ILE A 305 18.99 4.43 -21.98
CA ILE A 305 20.33 4.33 -22.56
C ILE A 305 20.29 4.86 -23.98
N ASN A 306 21.08 5.89 -24.25
CA ASN A 306 21.22 6.45 -25.59
C ASN A 306 22.11 5.55 -26.47
N LYS A 307 21.49 4.52 -27.08
CA LYS A 307 22.13 3.63 -28.07
C LYS A 307 21.56 3.87 -29.46
N ARG A 308 22.38 3.71 -30.50
CA ARG A 308 21.90 3.70 -31.89
C ARG A 308 20.95 2.50 -32.11
N GLY A 309 19.95 2.68 -32.97
CA GLY A 309 19.04 1.60 -33.34
C GLY A 309 19.75 0.54 -34.18
N GLU A 310 19.69 -0.71 -33.76
CA GLU A 310 20.32 -1.86 -34.41
C GLU A 310 19.35 -3.04 -34.44
N ASN A 311 19.33 -3.76 -35.57
CA ASN A 311 18.57 -5.00 -35.67
C ASN A 311 19.35 -6.14 -34.98
N LYS A 312 19.09 -6.32 -33.69
CA LYS A 312 19.74 -7.34 -32.85
C LYS A 312 19.03 -8.70 -32.88
N GLY A 313 18.02 -8.87 -33.74
CA GLY A 313 17.12 -10.01 -33.70
C GLY A 313 16.12 -9.91 -32.54
N ALA A 314 15.40 -11.00 -32.28
CA ALA A 314 14.39 -11.03 -31.24
C ALA A 314 15.03 -11.15 -29.85
N VAL A 315 14.60 -10.29 -28.92
CA VAL A 315 15.04 -10.30 -27.52
C VAL A 315 14.07 -11.08 -26.63
N PRO A 316 14.50 -11.58 -25.47
CA PRO A 316 13.63 -12.28 -24.52
C PRO A 316 12.41 -11.46 -24.09
N GLN A 317 11.39 -12.12 -23.56
CA GLN A 317 10.25 -11.42 -22.98
C GLN A 317 10.66 -10.66 -21.72
N HIS A 318 10.46 -9.34 -21.70
CA HIS A 318 10.78 -8.48 -20.57
C HIS A 318 9.99 -7.16 -20.64
N ASP A 319 10.10 -6.33 -19.60
CA ASP A 319 9.53 -4.98 -19.57
C ASP A 319 10.58 -3.95 -19.95
N ALA A 320 10.22 -2.99 -20.80
CA ALA A 320 11.14 -1.95 -21.24
C ALA A 320 10.42 -0.64 -21.55
N VAL A 321 11.19 0.45 -21.60
CA VAL A 321 10.79 1.70 -22.23
C VAL A 321 11.08 1.59 -23.73
N ILE A 322 10.06 1.86 -24.54
CA ILE A 322 10.16 1.90 -26.00
C ILE A 322 9.90 3.30 -26.53
N GLN A 323 10.55 3.61 -27.65
CA GLN A 323 10.23 4.74 -28.52
C GLN A 323 9.55 4.20 -29.78
N ILE A 324 8.34 4.69 -30.06
CA ILE A 324 7.65 4.44 -31.33
C ILE A 324 8.18 5.47 -32.33
N TRP A 325 9.33 5.21 -32.95
CA TRP A 325 10.02 6.20 -33.78
C TRP A 325 9.32 6.46 -35.13
N LYS A 326 8.48 5.52 -35.59
CA LYS A 326 7.68 5.70 -36.82
C LYS A 326 6.43 4.84 -36.77
N ALA A 327 5.27 5.43 -37.05
CA ALA A 327 4.00 4.71 -37.20
C ALA A 327 3.37 5.05 -38.55
N GLU A 328 2.95 4.02 -39.31
CA GLU A 328 2.51 4.16 -40.71
C GLU A 328 1.23 3.40 -40.98
N ASN A 329 0.24 4.08 -41.54
CA ASN A 329 -0.96 3.45 -42.07
C ASN A 329 -0.58 2.55 -43.25
N GLN A 330 -1.15 1.35 -43.27
CA GLN A 330 -1.04 0.42 -44.37
C GLN A 330 -2.43 -0.11 -44.71
N SER A 331 -2.64 -0.39 -45.99
CA SER A 331 -3.81 -1.11 -46.47
C SER A 331 -3.35 -2.25 -47.33
N GLN A 332 -3.93 -3.43 -47.13
CA GLN A 332 -3.72 -4.58 -48.01
C GLN A 332 -5.07 -5.22 -48.28
N ASN A 333 -5.49 -5.26 -49.54
CA ASN A 333 -6.77 -5.78 -49.98
C ASN A 333 -7.97 -5.14 -49.24
N GLY A 334 -7.92 -3.82 -49.02
CA GLY A 334 -8.98 -3.07 -48.34
C GLY A 334 -9.01 -3.20 -46.82
N LYS A 335 -8.12 -4.02 -46.22
CA LYS A 335 -8.05 -4.22 -44.77
C LYS A 335 -7.15 -3.17 -44.11
N GLU A 336 -7.63 -2.58 -43.02
CA GLU A 336 -6.93 -1.55 -42.29
C GLU A 336 -5.88 -2.13 -41.33
N LYS A 337 -4.63 -1.66 -41.44
CA LYS A 337 -3.59 -1.97 -40.45
C LYS A 337 -2.64 -0.79 -40.26
N VAL A 338 -2.05 -0.66 -39.06
CA VAL A 338 -1.00 0.32 -38.80
C VAL A 338 0.26 -0.40 -38.34
N LYS A 339 1.38 -0.09 -38.98
CA LYS A 339 2.70 -0.62 -38.61
C LYS A 339 3.38 0.36 -37.65
N LEU A 340 3.71 -0.12 -36.46
CA LEU A 340 4.47 0.58 -35.44
C LEU A 340 5.92 0.11 -35.49
N SER A 341 6.83 1.02 -35.79
CA SER A 341 8.27 0.80 -35.72
C SER A 341 8.75 1.23 -34.34
N CYS A 342 9.29 0.29 -33.58
CA CYS A 342 9.63 0.46 -32.17
C CYS A 342 11.12 0.29 -31.96
N LYS A 343 11.66 1.04 -31.01
CA LYS A 343 13.03 0.93 -30.53
C LYS A 343 13.02 0.81 -29.01
N ILE A 344 13.70 -0.20 -28.47
CA ILE A 344 13.92 -0.32 -27.03
C ILE A 344 14.96 0.74 -26.63
N ILE A 345 14.64 1.55 -25.62
CA ILE A 345 15.50 2.65 -25.15
C ILE A 345 15.93 2.51 -23.69
N SER A 346 15.57 1.42 -23.00
CA SER A 346 16.01 1.15 -21.62
C SER A 346 16.67 -0.21 -21.45
N GLY A 347 17.43 -0.35 -20.36
CA GLY A 347 17.99 -1.61 -19.89
C GLY A 347 19.00 -2.25 -20.84
N GLU A 348 19.28 -3.53 -20.62
CA GLU A 348 20.30 -4.30 -21.35
C GLU A 348 20.05 -4.32 -22.87
N HIS A 349 18.77 -4.38 -23.28
CA HIS A 349 18.35 -4.50 -24.67
C HIS A 349 18.18 -3.17 -25.41
N ALA A 350 18.60 -2.05 -24.80
CA ALA A 350 18.57 -0.74 -25.46
C ALA A 350 19.27 -0.74 -26.83
N GLY A 351 18.63 -0.09 -27.80
CA GLY A 351 19.02 -0.05 -29.21
C GLY A 351 18.33 -1.11 -30.08
N ALA A 352 17.76 -2.17 -29.52
CA ALA A 352 17.05 -3.17 -30.32
C ALA A 352 15.81 -2.57 -30.99
N ILE A 353 15.62 -2.86 -32.29
CA ILE A 353 14.46 -2.41 -33.07
C ILE A 353 13.55 -3.59 -33.43
N PHE A 354 12.24 -3.34 -33.44
CA PHE A 354 11.23 -4.32 -33.85
C PHE A 354 9.99 -3.62 -34.42
N TRP A 355 9.09 -4.40 -35.00
CA TRP A 355 7.84 -3.89 -35.58
C TRP A 355 6.65 -4.55 -34.90
N HIS A 356 5.59 -3.80 -34.69
CA HIS A 356 4.31 -4.32 -34.26
C HIS A 356 3.23 -3.86 -35.23
N THR A 357 2.24 -4.70 -35.51
CA THR A 357 1.12 -4.34 -36.40
C THR A 357 -0.17 -4.39 -35.61
N VAL A 358 -0.93 -3.30 -35.68
CA VAL A 358 -2.30 -3.24 -35.18
C VAL A 358 -3.28 -3.32 -36.33
N PHE A 359 -4.45 -3.91 -36.07
CA PHE A 359 -5.43 -4.29 -37.08
C PHE A 359 -6.75 -3.58 -36.82
N GLY A 360 -7.33 -3.02 -37.88
CA GLY A 360 -8.64 -2.38 -37.89
C GLY A 360 -9.65 -3.16 -38.72
N GLU A 361 -10.57 -2.43 -39.35
CA GLU A 361 -11.65 -3.00 -40.15
C GLU A 361 -11.15 -4.00 -41.23
N GLY A 362 -11.89 -5.10 -41.41
CA GLY A 362 -11.56 -6.17 -42.36
C GLY A 362 -10.68 -7.29 -41.82
N HIS A 363 -10.26 -7.22 -40.54
CA HIS A 363 -9.58 -8.29 -39.81
C HIS A 363 -10.53 -9.07 -38.89
N SER A 364 -10.03 -10.14 -38.26
CA SER A 364 -10.84 -10.93 -37.32
C SER A 364 -11.20 -10.10 -36.08
N GLU A 365 -12.38 -10.36 -35.50
CA GLU A 365 -12.86 -9.66 -34.30
C GLU A 365 -11.85 -9.67 -33.16
N ASN A 366 -11.18 -10.81 -32.96
CA ASN A 366 -10.17 -10.96 -31.92
C ASN A 366 -8.93 -10.07 -32.16
N ALA A 367 -8.49 -9.95 -33.43
CA ALA A 367 -7.37 -9.08 -33.78
C ALA A 367 -7.72 -7.60 -33.62
N ILE A 368 -8.96 -7.23 -33.97
CA ILE A 368 -9.50 -5.88 -33.79
C ILE A 368 -9.57 -5.54 -32.30
N LYS A 369 -10.14 -6.43 -31.47
CA LYS A 369 -10.26 -6.23 -30.02
C LYS A 369 -8.90 -6.00 -29.35
N VAL A 370 -7.92 -6.87 -29.62
CA VAL A 370 -6.56 -6.74 -29.07
C VAL A 370 -5.90 -5.43 -29.54
N SER A 371 -6.12 -5.03 -30.80
CA SER A 371 -5.59 -3.79 -31.35
C SER A 371 -6.22 -2.54 -30.74
N GLN A 372 -7.53 -2.59 -30.47
CA GLN A 372 -8.26 -1.51 -29.80
C GLN A 372 -7.83 -1.35 -28.34
N ASP A 373 -7.60 -2.46 -27.63
CA ASP A 373 -7.06 -2.42 -26.27
C ASP A 373 -5.66 -1.81 -26.23
N LEU A 374 -4.79 -2.19 -27.17
CA LEU A 374 -3.46 -1.59 -27.31
C LEU A 374 -3.56 -0.09 -27.62
N ALA A 375 -4.46 0.30 -28.53
CA ALA A 375 -4.68 1.70 -28.91
C ALA A 375 -5.19 2.55 -27.75
N ARG A 376 -6.13 2.03 -26.96
CA ARG A 376 -6.63 2.67 -25.73
C ARG A 376 -5.49 2.86 -24.72
N ASN A 377 -4.69 1.83 -24.47
CA ASN A 377 -3.58 1.92 -23.53
C ASN A 377 -2.50 2.91 -24.01
N ALA A 378 -2.19 2.90 -25.31
CA ALA A 378 -1.30 3.88 -25.91
C ALA A 378 -1.83 5.31 -25.78
N SER A 379 -3.14 5.49 -25.95
CA SER A 379 -3.80 6.79 -25.81
C SER A 379 -3.59 7.38 -24.41
N ILE A 380 -3.81 6.55 -23.38
CA ILE A 380 -3.65 6.94 -21.97
C ILE A 380 -2.16 7.19 -21.67
N ALA A 381 -1.32 6.20 -21.94
CA ALA A 381 0.11 6.21 -21.61
C ALA A 381 0.85 7.40 -22.22
N THR A 382 0.48 7.78 -23.45
CA THR A 382 1.17 8.85 -24.19
C THR A 382 0.43 10.18 -24.18
N LYS A 383 -0.74 10.25 -23.52
CA LYS A 383 -1.67 11.39 -23.53
C LYS A 383 -1.99 11.86 -24.95
N THR A 384 -2.17 10.91 -25.86
CA THR A 384 -2.45 11.17 -27.28
C THR A 384 -3.87 10.70 -27.58
N LYS A 385 -4.70 11.53 -28.19
CA LYS A 385 -6.08 11.15 -28.54
C LYS A 385 -6.08 10.19 -29.75
N ILE A 386 -6.52 8.96 -29.53
CA ILE A 386 -6.61 7.89 -30.54
C ILE A 386 -8.06 7.42 -30.60
N GLU A 387 -8.79 7.84 -31.63
CA GLU A 387 -10.23 7.53 -31.79
C GLU A 387 -10.46 6.29 -32.67
N SER A 388 -9.49 5.96 -33.52
CA SER A 388 -9.53 4.82 -34.42
C SER A 388 -8.15 4.16 -34.55
N ILE A 389 -8.07 2.99 -35.15
CA ILE A 389 -6.78 2.33 -35.38
C ILE A 389 -5.87 3.16 -36.30
N LYS A 390 -6.40 3.86 -37.31
CA LYS A 390 -5.64 4.81 -38.15
C LYS A 390 -4.95 5.91 -37.35
N ASP A 391 -5.53 6.33 -36.21
CA ASP A 391 -4.95 7.38 -35.37
C ASP A 391 -3.66 6.93 -34.66
N MET A 392 -3.33 5.64 -34.67
CA MET A 392 -2.09 5.12 -34.11
C MET A 392 -0.84 5.73 -34.75
N VAL A 393 -0.95 6.32 -35.96
CA VAL A 393 0.15 7.10 -36.58
C VAL A 393 0.61 8.29 -35.73
N LYS A 394 -0.28 8.85 -34.89
CA LYS A 394 0.00 9.95 -33.95
C LYS A 394 0.99 9.55 -32.85
N LEU A 395 1.26 8.26 -32.68
CA LEU A 395 2.26 7.75 -31.75
C LEU A 395 3.70 7.91 -32.24
N SER A 396 3.91 8.35 -33.48
CA SER A 396 5.26 8.63 -33.99
C SER A 396 6.01 9.62 -33.08
N GLY A 397 7.21 9.23 -32.66
CA GLY A 397 8.04 9.98 -31.72
C GLY A 397 7.69 9.79 -30.23
N LYS A 398 6.59 9.11 -29.90
CA LYS A 398 6.18 8.91 -28.51
C LYS A 398 7.00 7.83 -27.81
N ILE A 399 7.10 7.98 -26.50
CA ILE A 399 7.76 7.03 -25.60
C ILE A 399 6.70 6.41 -24.70
N ALA A 400 6.78 5.10 -24.47
CA ALA A 400 5.90 4.39 -23.57
C ALA A 400 6.64 3.24 -22.90
N LYS A 401 6.22 2.88 -21.69
CA LYS A 401 6.60 1.60 -21.07
C LYS A 401 5.76 0.49 -21.69
N ALA A 402 6.38 -0.65 -21.97
CA ALA A 402 5.72 -1.76 -22.63
C ALA A 402 6.30 -3.11 -22.19
N ARG A 403 5.43 -4.14 -22.20
CA ARG A 403 5.86 -5.54 -22.18
C ARG A 403 6.29 -5.91 -23.59
N ILE A 404 7.53 -6.31 -23.76
CA ILE A 404 8.05 -6.88 -25.01
C ILE A 404 7.75 -8.37 -25.00
N LYS A 405 6.98 -8.85 -26.00
CA LYS A 405 6.69 -10.27 -26.16
C LYS A 405 7.69 -10.89 -27.13
N TYR A 406 8.27 -12.01 -26.75
CA TYR A 406 9.02 -12.86 -27.67
C TYR A 406 8.04 -13.77 -28.41
N LYS A 407 8.12 -13.79 -29.74
CA LYS A 407 7.35 -14.69 -30.59
C LYS A 407 8.31 -15.61 -31.32
N GLU A 408 8.19 -16.90 -31.03
CA GLU A 408 8.96 -17.93 -31.71
C GLU A 408 8.67 -17.89 -33.21
N GLY A 409 9.73 -18.06 -33.99
CA GLY A 409 9.63 -18.20 -35.43
C GLY A 409 9.01 -19.56 -35.76
N THR A 410 7.94 -19.57 -36.54
CA THR A 410 7.29 -20.79 -37.04
C THR A 410 7.25 -20.77 -38.55
N ASN A 411 7.20 -21.94 -39.21
CA ASN A 411 7.01 -22.07 -40.65
C ASN A 411 7.99 -21.24 -41.52
N GLY A 412 9.27 -21.21 -41.15
CA GLY A 412 10.31 -20.48 -41.89
C GLY A 412 10.39 -18.97 -41.60
N PHE A 413 9.48 -18.44 -40.78
CA PHE A 413 9.60 -17.07 -40.27
C PHE A 413 10.62 -17.03 -39.12
N LYS A 414 11.45 -15.99 -39.09
CA LYS A 414 12.40 -15.76 -38.00
C LYS A 414 11.65 -15.36 -36.72
N PRO A 415 12.19 -15.66 -35.53
CA PRO A 415 11.68 -15.10 -34.28
C PRO A 415 11.58 -13.59 -34.34
N GLN A 416 10.54 -13.02 -33.73
CA GLN A 416 10.28 -11.59 -33.73
C GLN A 416 9.79 -11.11 -32.37
N ASN A 417 9.99 -9.82 -32.10
CA ASN A 417 9.32 -9.17 -30.98
C ASN A 417 8.06 -8.45 -31.44
N GLU A 418 7.07 -8.45 -30.54
CA GLU A 418 5.84 -7.69 -30.67
C GLU A 418 5.59 -6.96 -29.35
N ILE A 419 4.81 -5.87 -29.38
CA ILE A 419 4.30 -5.27 -28.16
C ILE A 419 3.26 -6.23 -27.58
N GLY A 420 3.53 -6.75 -26.37
CA GLY A 420 2.57 -7.56 -25.64
C GLY A 420 1.52 -6.70 -24.94
N ALA A 421 1.95 -5.58 -24.36
CA ALA A 421 1.07 -4.58 -23.74
C ALA A 421 1.79 -3.22 -23.66
N ILE A 422 1.03 -2.13 -23.72
CA ILE A 422 1.49 -0.79 -23.34
C ILE A 422 0.96 -0.50 -21.93
N TYR A 423 1.84 0.04 -21.09
CA TYR A 423 1.54 0.36 -19.71
C TYR A 423 0.99 1.77 -19.56
N ILE A 424 -0.06 1.92 -18.76
CA ILE A 424 -0.78 3.19 -18.55
C ILE A 424 -0.39 3.90 -17.24
N GLU A 425 0.63 3.38 -16.55
CA GLU A 425 1.14 3.84 -15.24
C GLU A 425 1.91 5.18 -15.29
#